data_AF-D4GC28-F1
#
_entry.id   AF-D4GC28-F1
#
_cell.length_a   1.000
_cell.length_b   1.000
_cell.length_c   1.000
_cell.angle_alpha   90.00
_cell.angle_beta   90.00
_cell.angle_gamma   90.00
#
_symmetry.space_group_name_H-M   'P 1'
#
loop_
_entity.id
_entity.type
_entity.pdbx_description
1 polymer ?
#
loop_
_entity_poly.entity_id
_entity_poly.type
_entity_poly.pdbx_seq_one_letter_code
_entity_poly.pdbx_strand_id
1 'polypeptide(L)'
;MTLAFSRLSCQLEILICGGSMLDKLDAALHFGTEALNLRAQRQEILASNIANADTPGYQARDIDFASELNRAMANGRAEGSSLALKVTSARHIEAQTNSAPSMDLLYRIPDQPSADGNTVDMDRERTQFADNSLKYQTDLTLISSQIKGMMSVLQGQ
;
A
#
# COMPACT_ATOMS: atom_id res chain seq x y z
N MET A 1 -16.68 46.35 -29.94
CA MET A 1 -17.24 45.33 -29.02
C MET A 1 -16.28 44.14 -29.00
N THR A 2 -15.03 44.36 -28.54
CA THR A 2 -13.93 43.39 -28.76
C THR A 2 -12.87 43.46 -27.65
N LEU A 3 -13.27 43.85 -26.43
CA LEU A 3 -12.36 43.99 -25.28
C LEU A 3 -12.82 43.21 -24.03
N ALA A 4 -13.99 42.56 -24.07
CA ALA A 4 -14.54 41.83 -22.92
C ALA A 4 -14.06 40.36 -22.82
N PHE A 5 -13.52 39.78 -23.89
CA PHE A 5 -13.13 38.36 -23.91
C PHE A 5 -11.74 38.08 -23.32
N SER A 6 -10.84 39.07 -23.26
CA SER A 6 -9.46 38.85 -22.79
C SER A 6 -9.33 38.74 -21.26
N ARG A 7 -10.28 39.26 -20.48
CA ARG A 7 -10.23 39.20 -19.01
C ARG A 7 -10.81 37.91 -18.41
N LEU A 8 -11.61 37.17 -19.18
CA LEU A 8 -12.24 35.94 -18.70
C LEU A 8 -11.32 34.71 -18.81
N SER A 9 -10.30 34.75 -19.67
CA SER A 9 -9.31 33.67 -19.81
C SER A 9 -8.34 33.58 -18.61
N CYS A 10 -7.92 34.69 -18.01
CA CYS A 10 -7.00 34.64 -16.84
C CYS A 10 -7.67 34.18 -15.53
N GLN A 11 -8.97 34.41 -15.35
CA GLN A 11 -9.66 34.00 -14.12
C GLN A 11 -9.93 32.49 -14.07
N LEU A 12 -10.01 31.84 -15.24
CA LEU A 12 -10.25 30.40 -15.33
C LEU A 12 -8.98 29.56 -15.07
N GLU A 13 -7.78 30.08 -15.35
CA GLU A 13 -6.51 29.41 -15.02
C GLU A 13 -6.23 29.32 -13.52
N ILE A 14 -6.65 30.33 -12.74
CA ILE A 14 -6.46 30.35 -11.27
C ILE A 14 -7.29 29.26 -10.58
N LEU A 15 -8.47 28.92 -11.12
CA LEU A 15 -9.34 27.89 -10.57
C LEU A 15 -8.89 26.46 -10.92
N ILE A 16 -8.23 26.28 -12.08
CA ILE A 16 -7.69 24.98 -12.54
C ILE A 16 -6.37 24.65 -11.80
N CYS A 17 -5.60 25.66 -11.40
CA CYS A 17 -4.31 25.45 -10.72
C CYS A 17 -4.44 25.09 -9.23
N GLY A 18 -5.49 25.57 -8.54
CA GLY A 18 -5.75 25.28 -7.12
C GLY A 18 -6.12 23.81 -6.83
N GLY A 19 -6.79 23.13 -7.77
CA GLY A 19 -7.06 21.69 -7.67
C GLY A 19 -5.80 20.83 -7.84
N SER A 20 -4.91 21.22 -8.76
CA SER A 20 -3.71 20.42 -9.08
C SER A 20 -2.74 20.22 -7.90
N MET A 21 -2.58 21.20 -7.01
CA MET A 21 -1.63 21.10 -5.89
C MET A 21 -2.16 20.17 -4.79
N LEU A 22 -3.44 20.31 -4.45
CA LEU A 22 -4.08 19.48 -3.44
C LEU A 22 -4.20 18.03 -3.91
N ASP A 23 -4.50 17.80 -5.19
CA ASP A 23 -4.56 16.45 -5.77
C ASP A 23 -3.19 15.74 -5.73
N LYS A 24 -2.09 16.45 -5.99
CA LYS A 24 -0.73 15.89 -5.90
C LYS A 24 -0.36 15.50 -4.47
N LEU A 25 -0.84 16.27 -3.50
CA LEU A 25 -0.55 16.09 -2.09
C LEU A 25 -1.37 14.93 -1.50
N ASP A 26 -2.65 14.84 -1.85
CA ASP A 26 -3.51 13.69 -1.57
C ASP A 26 -2.91 12.40 -2.16
N ALA A 27 -2.45 12.45 -3.41
CA ALA A 27 -1.76 11.33 -4.05
C ALA A 27 -0.47 10.92 -3.32
N ALA A 28 0.33 11.89 -2.86
CA ALA A 28 1.56 11.63 -2.11
C ALA A 28 1.29 10.99 -0.74
N LEU A 29 0.26 11.46 -0.03
CA LEU A 29 -0.14 10.93 1.28
C LEU A 29 -0.79 9.54 1.13
N HIS A 30 -1.59 9.34 0.09
CA HIS A 30 -2.15 8.04 -0.27
C HIS A 30 -1.05 7.02 -0.55
N PHE A 31 -0.06 7.38 -1.37
CA PHE A 31 1.12 6.54 -1.63
C PHE A 31 1.86 6.18 -0.33
N GLY A 32 2.11 7.15 0.53
CA GLY A 32 2.78 6.92 1.81
C GLY A 32 2.01 5.96 2.71
N THR A 33 0.68 6.12 2.77
CA THR A 33 -0.21 5.25 3.56
C THR A 33 -0.19 3.81 3.04
N GLU A 34 -0.27 3.64 1.72
CA GLU A 34 -0.27 2.31 1.12
C GLU A 34 1.08 1.60 1.27
N ALA A 35 2.18 2.32 1.06
CA ALA A 35 3.54 1.81 1.32
C ALA A 35 3.71 1.39 2.79
N LEU A 36 3.20 2.18 3.73
CA LEU A 36 3.24 1.87 5.17
C LEU A 36 2.45 0.60 5.49
N ASN A 37 1.23 0.47 4.96
CA ASN A 37 0.39 -0.72 5.13
C ASN A 37 1.07 -1.97 4.57
N LEU A 38 1.70 -1.87 3.40
CA LEU A 38 2.46 -2.97 2.79
C LEU A 38 3.66 -3.39 3.65
N ARG A 39 4.39 -2.43 4.23
CA ARG A 39 5.49 -2.74 5.14
C ARG A 39 5.02 -3.40 6.43
N ALA A 40 3.88 -2.96 6.98
CA ALA A 40 3.29 -3.58 8.16
C ALA A 40 2.94 -5.05 7.88
N GLN A 41 2.29 -5.33 6.74
CA GLN A 41 1.99 -6.69 6.31
C GLN A 41 3.26 -7.53 6.10
N ARG A 42 4.29 -6.96 5.45
CA ARG A 42 5.58 -7.65 5.29
C ARG A 42 6.22 -8.00 6.63
N GLN A 43 6.10 -7.12 7.62
CA GLN A 43 6.60 -7.36 8.97
C GLN A 43 5.95 -8.61 9.59
N GLU A 44 4.64 -8.77 9.42
CA GLU A 44 3.89 -9.93 9.89
C GLU A 44 4.33 -11.22 9.19
N ILE A 45 4.56 -11.17 7.88
CA ILE A 45 5.04 -12.31 7.09
C ILE A 45 6.44 -12.74 7.57
N LEU A 46 7.37 -11.79 7.72
CA LEU A 46 8.72 -12.06 8.23
C LEU A 46 8.67 -12.61 9.66
N ALA A 47 7.81 -12.08 10.52
CA ALA A 47 7.61 -12.60 11.87
C ALA A 47 7.06 -14.04 11.84
N SER A 48 6.15 -14.35 10.93
CA SER A 48 5.60 -15.70 10.73
C SER A 48 6.67 -16.68 10.25
N ASN A 49 7.53 -16.28 9.31
CA ASN A 49 8.65 -17.09 8.85
C ASN A 49 9.62 -17.39 10.01
N ILE A 50 10.01 -16.37 10.79
CA ILE A 50 10.92 -16.53 11.94
C ILE A 50 10.31 -17.48 12.99
N ALA A 51 9.02 -17.34 13.28
CA ALA A 51 8.33 -18.19 14.25
C ALA A 51 8.26 -19.66 13.83
N ASN A 52 8.25 -19.93 12.52
CA ASN A 52 8.20 -21.27 11.95
C ASN A 52 9.55 -21.77 11.42
N ALA A 53 10.65 -21.09 11.75
CA ALA A 53 12.00 -21.44 11.28
C ALA A 53 12.45 -22.84 11.75
N ASP A 54 11.88 -23.37 12.82
CA ASP A 54 12.20 -24.71 13.33
C ASP A 54 11.10 -25.75 13.01
N THR A 55 10.15 -25.42 12.11
CA THR A 55 9.06 -26.31 11.71
C THR A 55 9.45 -27.11 10.47
N PRO A 56 9.54 -28.46 10.55
CA PRO A 56 9.86 -29.30 9.38
C PRO A 56 8.87 -29.09 8.23
N GLY A 57 9.37 -29.03 6.99
CA GLY A 57 8.56 -28.83 5.79
C GLY A 57 7.92 -27.44 5.61
N TYR A 58 8.29 -26.44 6.43
CA TYR A 58 7.77 -25.09 6.27
C TYR A 58 8.36 -24.36 5.04
N GLN A 59 7.48 -23.62 4.35
CA GLN A 59 7.84 -22.87 3.16
C GLN A 59 7.77 -21.36 3.42
N ALA A 60 8.91 -20.68 3.32
CA ALA A 60 9.02 -19.24 3.53
C ALA A 60 8.23 -18.48 2.46
N ARG A 61 7.49 -17.46 2.91
CA ARG A 61 6.68 -16.58 2.06
C ARG A 61 7.24 -15.16 2.09
N ASP A 62 7.09 -14.43 0.99
CA ASP A 62 7.37 -12.99 0.94
C ASP A 62 6.45 -12.33 -0.10
N ILE A 63 6.44 -11.01 -0.10
CA ILE A 63 5.76 -10.19 -1.11
C ILE A 63 6.79 -9.45 -1.97
N ASP A 64 6.53 -9.34 -3.27
CA ASP A 64 7.24 -8.37 -4.09
C ASP A 64 6.66 -6.98 -3.82
N PHE A 65 7.32 -6.25 -2.93
CA PHE A 65 6.89 -4.92 -2.51
C PHE A 65 6.64 -3.97 -3.69
N ALA A 66 7.49 -4.00 -4.72
CA ALA A 66 7.34 -3.07 -5.85
C ALA A 66 6.11 -3.41 -6.69
N SER A 67 5.90 -4.70 -6.95
CA SER A 67 4.71 -5.18 -7.66
C SER A 67 3.44 -4.88 -6.87
N GLU A 68 3.43 -5.20 -5.57
CA GLU A 68 2.26 -5.02 -4.71
C GLU A 68 1.92 -3.55 -4.47
N LEU A 69 2.92 -2.69 -4.31
CA LEU A 69 2.70 -1.24 -4.22
C LEU A 69 2.14 -0.67 -5.52
N ASN A 70 2.70 -1.07 -6.67
CA ASN A 70 2.16 -0.66 -7.97
C ASN A 70 0.72 -1.14 -8.14
N ARG A 71 0.40 -2.36 -7.71
CA ARG A 71 -0.96 -2.91 -7.77
C ARG A 71 -1.91 -2.15 -6.85
N ALA A 72 -1.49 -1.85 -5.63
CA ALA A 72 -2.30 -1.09 -4.69
C ALA A 72 -2.54 0.36 -5.17
N MET A 73 -1.53 0.99 -5.77
CA MET A 73 -1.65 2.30 -6.40
C MET A 73 -2.52 2.28 -7.67
N ALA A 74 -2.43 1.22 -8.48
CA ALA A 74 -3.25 1.04 -9.68
C ALA A 74 -4.72 0.74 -9.36
N ASN A 75 -4.96 0.06 -8.23
CA ASN A 75 -6.31 -0.21 -7.72
C ASN A 75 -6.90 0.98 -6.93
N GLY A 76 -6.14 2.08 -6.80
CA GLY A 76 -6.63 3.34 -6.23
C GLY A 76 -7.78 3.91 -7.06
N ARG A 77 -9.00 3.81 -6.51
CA ARG A 77 -10.32 4.08 -7.13
C ARG A 77 -10.92 2.98 -8.01
N ALA A 78 -10.44 1.74 -7.94
CA ALA A 78 -11.26 0.61 -8.37
C ALA A 78 -12.31 0.35 -7.27
N GLU A 79 -13.37 1.16 -7.26
CA GLU A 79 -14.62 0.76 -6.62
C GLU A 79 -15.00 -0.62 -7.15
N GLY A 80 -14.95 -1.62 -6.27
CA GLY A 80 -15.65 -2.87 -6.45
C GLY A 80 -15.10 -3.80 -7.53
N SER A 81 -14.02 -4.52 -7.21
CA SER A 81 -14.09 -5.96 -7.43
C SER A 81 -14.92 -6.58 -6.30
N SER A 82 -16.18 -6.18 -6.19
CA SER A 82 -17.14 -6.89 -5.38
C SER A 82 -17.37 -8.22 -6.08
N LEU A 83 -16.85 -9.30 -5.51
CA LEU A 83 -17.15 -10.64 -5.97
C LEU A 83 -18.64 -10.87 -5.70
N ALA A 84 -19.48 -10.59 -6.70
CA ALA A 84 -20.93 -10.69 -6.55
C ALA A 84 -21.32 -12.16 -6.45
N LEU A 85 -21.62 -12.61 -5.24
CA LEU A 85 -22.08 -13.97 -4.98
C LEU A 85 -23.48 -14.15 -5.57
N LYS A 86 -23.66 -15.22 -6.37
CA LYS A 86 -24.96 -15.52 -6.98
C LYS A 86 -25.96 -15.95 -5.90
N VAL A 87 -27.03 -15.19 -5.75
CA VAL A 87 -28.15 -15.56 -4.89
C VAL A 87 -28.90 -16.75 -5.49
N THR A 88 -28.93 -17.88 -4.79
CA THR A 88 -29.54 -19.13 -5.26
C THR A 88 -31.06 -19.20 -5.06
N SER A 89 -31.63 -18.33 -4.23
CA SER A 89 -33.06 -18.26 -3.92
C SER A 89 -33.45 -16.86 -3.51
N ALA A 90 -34.66 -16.40 -3.87
CA ALA A 90 -35.17 -15.06 -3.55
C ALA A 90 -35.31 -14.76 -2.04
N ARG A 91 -35.13 -15.76 -1.17
CA ARG A 91 -35.10 -15.60 0.30
C ARG A 91 -33.69 -15.48 0.87
N HIS A 92 -32.64 -15.66 0.05
CA HIS A 92 -31.28 -15.49 0.52
C HIS A 92 -30.88 -14.01 0.53
N ILE A 93 -30.10 -13.65 1.54
CA ILE A 93 -29.57 -12.31 1.73
C ILE A 93 -28.33 -12.15 0.84
N GLU A 94 -28.24 -11.04 0.12
CA GLU A 94 -27.06 -10.70 -0.66
C GLU A 94 -25.86 -10.49 0.27
N ALA A 95 -24.78 -11.22 0.00
CA ALA A 95 -23.52 -11.04 0.71
C ALA A 95 -22.71 -9.94 0.01
N GLN A 96 -22.61 -8.77 0.63
CA GLN A 96 -21.66 -7.74 0.23
C GLN A 96 -20.30 -8.06 0.84
N THR A 97 -19.35 -8.47 0.00
CA THR A 97 -17.96 -8.65 0.42
C THR A 97 -17.20 -7.35 0.18
N ASN A 98 -16.76 -6.68 1.25
CA ASN A 98 -15.60 -5.80 1.15
C ASN A 98 -14.37 -6.70 1.26
N SER A 99 -14.01 -7.37 0.16
CA SER A 99 -12.79 -8.16 0.12
C SER A 99 -11.61 -7.19 0.13
N ALA A 100 -10.80 -7.24 1.20
CA ALA A 100 -9.50 -6.59 1.19
C ALA A 100 -8.69 -7.13 0.00
N PRO A 101 -7.88 -6.30 -0.67
CA PRO A 101 -7.08 -6.75 -1.81
C PRO A 101 -6.23 -7.95 -1.39
N SER A 102 -6.47 -9.10 -2.01
CA SER A 102 -5.70 -10.31 -1.75
C SER A 102 -4.29 -10.14 -2.33
N MET A 103 -3.29 -9.97 -1.46
CA MET A 103 -1.86 -10.03 -1.82
C MET A 103 -1.53 -11.43 -2.34
N ASP A 104 -0.85 -11.51 -3.48
CA ASP A 104 -0.34 -12.80 -3.94
C ASP A 104 0.89 -13.10 -3.11
N LEU A 105 0.78 -14.04 -2.17
CA LEU A 105 1.91 -14.47 -1.36
C LEU A 105 2.75 -15.42 -2.19
N LEU A 106 3.90 -14.95 -2.67
CA LEU A 106 4.80 -15.77 -3.45
C LEU A 106 5.64 -16.64 -2.52
N TYR A 107 5.74 -17.92 -2.87
CA TYR A 107 6.73 -18.82 -2.29
C TYR A 107 8.12 -18.43 -2.81
N ARG A 108 9.08 -18.29 -1.91
CA ARG A 108 10.46 -18.00 -2.30
C ARG A 108 11.14 -19.29 -2.77
N ILE A 109 11.95 -19.19 -3.82
CA ILE A 109 12.85 -20.27 -4.23
C ILE A 109 13.99 -20.34 -3.20
N PRO A 110 14.19 -21.47 -2.48
CA PRO A 110 15.25 -21.59 -1.50
C PRO A 110 16.63 -21.67 -2.16
N ASP A 111 17.55 -20.81 -1.71
CA ASP A 111 18.96 -20.85 -2.16
C ASP A 111 19.72 -22.04 -1.52
N GLN A 112 19.33 -22.43 -0.30
CA GLN A 112 19.83 -23.61 0.44
C GLN A 112 18.67 -24.35 1.09
N PRO A 113 18.13 -25.43 0.48
CA PRO A 113 17.11 -26.24 1.14
C PRO A 113 17.72 -26.98 2.33
N SER A 114 17.09 -26.84 3.51
CA SER A 114 17.47 -27.64 4.68
C SER A 114 17.21 -29.13 4.41
N ALA A 115 17.97 -30.00 5.08
CA ALA A 115 17.79 -31.46 4.99
C ALA A 115 16.36 -31.91 5.34
N ASP A 116 15.66 -31.11 6.15
CA ASP A 116 14.31 -31.38 6.66
C ASP A 116 13.19 -30.79 5.76
N GLY A 117 13.54 -30.27 4.58
CA GLY A 117 12.59 -29.67 3.63
C GLY A 117 12.08 -28.29 4.05
N ASN A 118 12.64 -27.70 5.10
CA ASN A 118 12.41 -26.30 5.46
C ASN A 118 13.22 -25.37 4.53
N THR A 119 12.61 -24.27 4.13
CA THR A 119 13.18 -23.26 3.23
C THR A 119 13.48 -21.92 3.93
N VAL A 120 13.17 -21.81 5.22
CA VAL A 120 13.45 -20.61 6.03
C VAL A 120 14.92 -20.56 6.41
N ASP A 121 15.56 -19.42 6.15
CA ASP A 121 16.91 -19.09 6.62
C ASP A 121 16.81 -18.01 7.69
N MET A 122 17.09 -18.38 8.94
CA MET A 122 16.86 -17.54 10.10
C MET A 122 17.75 -16.28 10.14
N ASP A 123 18.98 -16.33 9.62
CA ASP A 123 19.86 -15.15 9.57
C ASP A 123 19.37 -14.16 8.49
N ARG A 124 18.90 -14.70 7.36
CA ARG A 124 18.29 -13.91 6.30
C ARG A 124 16.98 -13.27 6.74
N GLU A 125 16.10 -14.02 7.41
CA GLU A 125 14.82 -13.49 7.89
C GLU A 125 15.02 -12.38 8.93
N ARG A 126 15.97 -12.53 9.85
CA ARG A 126 16.32 -11.49 10.84
C ARG A 126 16.84 -10.21 10.18
N THR A 127 17.68 -10.35 9.15
CA THR A 127 18.19 -9.20 8.40
C THR A 127 17.06 -8.47 7.68
N GLN A 128 16.18 -9.21 7.00
CA GLN A 128 15.03 -8.63 6.31
C GLN A 128 14.04 -7.95 7.28
N PHE A 129 13.84 -8.53 8.47
CA PHE A 129 12.99 -7.97 9.52
C PHE A 129 13.56 -6.64 10.04
N ALA A 130 14.87 -6.57 10.29
CA ALA A 130 15.53 -5.34 10.72
C ALA A 130 15.45 -4.25 9.63
N ASP A 131 15.71 -4.60 8.37
CA ASP A 131 15.61 -3.70 7.23
C ASP A 131 14.19 -3.16 7.05
N ASN A 132 13.17 -4.01 7.15
CA ASN A 132 11.78 -3.60 7.03
C ASN A 132 11.38 -2.67 8.20
N SER A 133 11.82 -2.98 9.42
CA SER A 133 11.56 -2.16 10.61
C SER A 133 12.14 -0.75 10.45
N LEU A 134 13.38 -0.64 9.98
CA LEU A 134 14.03 0.65 9.73
C LEU A 134 13.28 1.47 8.68
N LYS A 135 12.88 0.83 7.59
CA LYS A 135 12.14 1.51 6.51
C LYS A 135 10.73 1.92 6.96
N TYR A 136 10.03 1.09 7.72
CA TYR A 136 8.73 1.42 8.31
C TYR A 136 8.83 2.67 9.22
N GLN A 137 9.84 2.72 10.08
CA GLN A 137 10.06 3.90 10.94
C GLN A 137 10.42 5.16 10.15
N THR A 138 11.18 5.01 9.06
CA THR A 138 11.50 6.10 8.15
C THR A 138 10.25 6.64 7.47
N ASP A 139 9.38 5.77 6.96
CA ASP A 139 8.12 6.14 6.32
C ASP A 139 7.19 6.89 7.29
N LEU A 140 7.06 6.42 8.55
CA LEU A 140 6.30 7.13 9.59
C LEU A 140 6.84 8.55 9.82
N THR A 141 8.15 8.70 9.86
CA THR A 141 8.81 10.00 10.07
C THR A 141 8.53 10.92 8.89
N LEU A 142 8.63 10.40 7.66
CA LEU A 142 8.34 11.15 6.43
C LEU A 142 6.88 11.61 6.39
N ILE A 143 5.93 10.71 6.58
CA ILE A 143 4.48 11.03 6.60
C ILE A 143 4.20 12.08 7.69
N SER A 144 4.76 11.90 8.88
CA SER A 144 4.62 12.87 9.98
C SER A 144 5.16 14.25 9.62
N SER A 145 6.30 14.32 8.91
CA SER A 145 6.88 15.59 8.46
C SER A 145 6.01 16.28 7.40
N GLN A 146 5.41 15.51 6.48
CA GLN A 146 4.52 16.03 5.45
C GLN A 146 3.24 16.60 6.06
N ILE A 147 2.60 15.87 6.97
CA ILE A 147 1.38 16.34 7.67
C ILE A 147 1.67 17.63 8.45
N LYS A 148 2.82 17.71 9.13
CA LYS A 148 3.24 18.94 9.82
C LYS A 148 3.43 20.11 8.84
N GLY A 149 4.05 19.86 7.69
CA GLY A 149 4.17 20.86 6.62
C GLY A 149 2.81 21.37 6.14
N MET A 150 1.85 20.47 5.94
CA MET A 150 0.47 20.83 5.56
C MET A 150 -0.21 21.70 6.62
N MET A 151 -0.10 21.31 7.89
CA MET A 151 -0.67 22.08 8.99
C MET A 151 -0.07 23.49 9.09
N SER A 152 1.24 23.64 8.87
CA SER A 152 1.91 24.96 8.86
C SER A 152 1.34 25.87 7.78
N VAL A 153 1.25 25.37 6.54
CA VAL A 153 0.73 26.14 5.40
C VAL A 153 -0.73 26.54 5.61
N LEU A 154 -1.56 25.64 6.15
CA LEU A 154 -2.97 25.91 6.45
C LEU A 154 -3.15 26.92 7.59
N GLN A 155 -2.24 26.92 8.57
CA GLN A 155 -2.26 27.87 9.69
C GLN A 155 -1.67 29.24 9.34
N GLY A 156 -1.12 29.42 8.13
CA GLY A 156 -0.65 30.71 7.63
C GLY A 156 0.63 31.23 8.27
N GLN A 157 1.47 30.34 8.79
CA GLN A 157 2.85 30.64 9.23
C GLN A 157 3.86 30.24 8.15
#